data_AF-A0A955WWX0-F1
#
_entry.id   AF-A0A955WWX0-F1
#
_cell.length_a   1.000
_cell.length_b   1.000
_cell.length_c   1.000
_cell.angle_alpha   90.00
_cell.angle_beta   90.00
_cell.angle_gamma   90.00
#
_symmetry.space_group_name_H-M   'P 1'
#
loop_
_entity.id
_entity.type
_entity.pdbx_description
1 polymer ?
#
loop_
_entity_poly.entity_id
_entity_poly.type
_entity_poly.pdbx_seq_one_letter_code
_entity_poly.pdbx_strand_id
1 'polypeptide(L)'
;MSSHRTARGPAVLGPSSLRTDTGGNPLDPVALLECQVDLTHRIGLDALPEGIETPGPLALVERIGAASGQGCLLGRPLGAITFGGLQRA
;
A
#
# COMPACT_ATOMS: atom_id res chain seq x y z
N MET A 1 20.74 -45.35 -26.06
CA MET A 1 21.37 -44.31 -25.21
C MET A 1 20.36 -43.20 -25.01
N SER A 2 20.10 -42.88 -23.74
CA SER A 2 19.10 -41.94 -23.23
C SER A 2 19.46 -40.48 -23.54
N SER A 3 18.46 -39.62 -23.75
CA SER A 3 18.50 -38.26 -23.23
C SER A 3 17.10 -37.66 -23.15
N HIS A 4 16.81 -37.10 -21.97
CA HIS A 4 15.51 -36.73 -21.45
C HIS A 4 14.98 -35.39 -22.01
N ARG A 5 13.66 -35.34 -22.16
CA ARG A 5 12.86 -34.12 -22.23
C ARG A 5 12.76 -33.50 -20.83
N THR A 6 12.94 -32.19 -20.69
CA THR A 6 12.28 -31.42 -19.63
C THR A 6 11.77 -30.10 -20.19
N ALA A 7 10.44 -29.98 -20.19
CA ALA A 7 9.72 -28.74 -20.43
C ALA A 7 9.94 -27.78 -19.26
N ARG A 8 10.23 -26.51 -19.55
CA ARG A 8 10.18 -25.44 -18.54
C ARG A 8 8.70 -25.14 -18.26
N GLY A 9 8.19 -25.62 -17.12
CA GLY A 9 6.93 -25.12 -16.55
C GLY A 9 7.08 -23.66 -16.08
N PRO A 10 5.97 -22.95 -15.83
CA PRO A 10 6.03 -21.56 -15.36
C PRO A 10 6.71 -21.54 -14.00
N ALA A 11 7.68 -20.64 -13.83
CA ALA A 11 8.36 -20.45 -12.56
C ALA A 11 7.36 -19.94 -11.53
N VAL A 12 6.94 -20.83 -10.61
CA VAL A 12 6.31 -20.43 -9.36
C VAL A 12 7.38 -19.73 -8.54
N LEU A 13 7.30 -18.40 -8.44
CA LEU A 13 8.14 -17.63 -7.52
C LEU A 13 7.75 -18.01 -6.08
N GLY A 14 8.67 -18.70 -5.40
CA GLY A 14 8.58 -18.93 -3.95
C GLY A 14 8.80 -17.64 -3.14
N PRO A 15 8.47 -17.64 -1.84
CA PRO A 15 8.41 -16.46 -0.97
C PRO A 15 9.77 -15.80 -0.62
N SER A 16 10.84 -16.08 -1.36
CA SER A 16 12.22 -15.74 -0.96
C SER A 16 12.88 -14.64 -1.81
N SER A 17 12.12 -13.82 -2.53
CA SER A 17 12.66 -12.68 -3.29
C SER A 17 12.38 -11.35 -2.58
N LEU A 18 12.67 -11.27 -1.28
CA LEU A 18 12.83 -9.99 -0.62
C LEU A 18 14.09 -9.34 -1.22
N ARG A 19 13.90 -8.44 -2.19
CA ARG A 19 15.01 -7.65 -2.73
C ARG A 19 15.55 -6.77 -1.61
N THR A 20 16.79 -7.02 -1.21
CA THR A 20 17.57 -6.16 -0.32
C THR A 20 18.70 -5.53 -1.14
N ASP A 21 18.37 -4.74 -2.17
CA ASP A 21 19.36 -4.04 -2.99
C ASP A 21 19.32 -2.51 -2.82
N THR A 22 18.70 -2.00 -1.77
CA THR A 22 18.82 -0.60 -1.41
C THR A 22 20.00 -0.43 -0.44
N GLY A 23 21.12 0.07 -0.95
CA GLY A 23 22.17 0.73 -0.15
C GLY A 23 21.68 2.04 0.50
N GLY A 24 20.39 2.11 0.84
CA GLY A 24 19.70 3.23 1.49
C GLY A 24 19.47 2.94 2.96
N ASN A 25 19.16 4.01 3.71
CA ASN A 25 18.83 3.93 5.12
C ASN A 25 17.81 2.79 5.38
N PRO A 26 18.06 1.84 6.30
CA PRO A 26 17.16 0.71 6.58
C PRO A 26 15.75 1.10 7.06
N LEU A 27 15.49 2.40 7.22
CA LEU A 27 14.23 2.98 7.66
C LEU A 27 13.72 4.03 6.65
N ASP A 28 13.78 3.76 5.34
CA ASP A 28 13.08 4.59 4.36
C ASP A 28 11.56 4.50 4.61
N PRO A 29 10.91 5.57 5.10
CA PRO A 29 9.50 5.53 5.46
C PRO A 29 8.59 5.32 4.24
N VAL A 30 9.03 5.70 3.03
CA VAL A 30 8.26 5.48 1.80
C VAL A 30 8.26 4.00 1.44
N ALA A 31 9.43 3.36 1.44
CA ALA A 31 9.55 1.93 1.16
C ALA A 31 8.79 1.07 2.18
N LEU A 32 8.79 1.49 3.47
CA LEU A 32 8.01 0.82 4.51
C LEU A 32 6.50 0.94 4.25
N LEU A 33 6.02 2.14 3.90
CA LEU A 33 4.62 2.36 3.59
C LEU A 33 4.17 1.56 2.35
N GLU A 34 4.98 1.53 1.29
CA GLU A 34 4.72 0.73 0.09
C GLU A 34 4.62 -0.77 0.41
N CYS A 35 5.53 -1.29 1.24
CA CYS A 35 5.51 -2.68 1.69
C CYS A 35 4.25 -3.00 2.51
N GLN A 36 3.82 -2.10 3.39
CA GLN A 36 2.60 -2.26 4.18
C GLN A 36 1.35 -2.31 3.30
N VAL A 37 1.25 -1.43 2.30
CA VAL A 37 0.12 -1.39 1.37
C VAL A 37 0.09 -2.64 0.49
N ASP A 38 1.23 -3.06 -0.08
CA ASP A 38 1.32 -4.31 -0.85
C ASP A 38 0.89 -5.53 -0.03
N LEU A 39 1.43 -5.66 1.19
CA LEU A 39 1.09 -6.78 2.07
C LEU A 39 -0.41 -6.81 2.38
N THR A 40 -0.99 -5.67 2.73
CA THR A 40 -2.42 -5.53 3.07
C THR A 40 -3.31 -5.99 1.91
N HIS A 41 -3.01 -5.56 0.68
CA HIS A 41 -3.75 -6.01 -0.50
C HIS A 41 -3.57 -7.51 -0.77
N ARG A 42 -2.38 -8.06 -0.56
CA ARG A 42 -2.10 -9.50 -0.79
C ARG A 42 -2.82 -10.42 0.18
N ILE A 43 -3.17 -9.94 1.36
CA ILE A 43 -4.00 -10.68 2.32
C ILE A 43 -5.50 -10.39 2.15
N GLY A 44 -5.88 -9.64 1.11
CA GLY A 44 -7.28 -9.36 0.77
C GLY A 44 -7.92 -8.27 1.64
N LEU A 45 -7.13 -7.37 2.22
CA LEU A 45 -7.59 -6.23 3.00
C LEU A 45 -7.28 -4.91 2.27
N ASP A 46 -7.93 -3.83 2.69
CA ASP A 46 -7.64 -2.48 2.22
C ASP A 46 -6.77 -1.72 3.23
N ALA A 47 -5.77 -0.99 2.73
CA ALA A 47 -4.98 -0.09 3.56
C ALA A 47 -5.72 1.23 3.79
N LEU A 48 -5.69 1.73 5.04
CA LEU A 48 -6.19 3.04 5.43
C LEU A 48 -5.06 3.89 6.01
N PRO A 49 -4.31 4.65 5.19
CA PRO A 49 -3.31 5.58 5.68
C PRO A 49 -3.97 6.70 6.50
N GLU A 50 -3.44 6.92 7.71
CA GLU A 50 -3.91 7.96 8.62
C GLU A 50 -2.89 9.10 8.75
N GLY A 51 -3.35 10.28 9.19
CA GLY A 51 -2.50 11.44 9.41
C GLY A 51 -2.11 12.19 8.13
N ILE A 52 -2.95 12.17 7.10
CA ILE A 52 -2.70 12.94 5.86
C ILE A 52 -2.96 14.43 6.12
N GLU A 53 -1.89 15.19 6.33
CA GLU A 53 -1.98 16.63 6.65
C GLU A 53 -1.58 17.55 5.49
N THR A 54 -0.86 17.03 4.50
CA THR A 54 -0.36 17.82 3.37
C THR A 54 -0.59 17.12 2.03
N PRO A 55 -0.66 17.86 0.90
CA PRO A 55 -0.92 17.28 -0.41
C PRO A 55 0.14 16.26 -0.88
N GLY A 56 1.38 16.38 -0.42
CA GLY A 56 2.47 15.45 -0.77
C GLY A 56 2.19 14.01 -0.30
N PRO A 57 1.97 13.77 1.00
CA PRO A 57 1.48 12.52 1.55
C PRO A 57 0.21 12.00 0.87
N LEU A 58 -0.75 12.86 0.54
CA LEU A 58 -1.95 12.44 -0.20
C LEU A 58 -1.59 11.85 -1.57
N ALA A 59 -0.80 12.57 -2.36
CA ALA A 59 -0.36 12.11 -3.67
C ALA A 59 0.49 10.83 -3.59
N LEU A 60 1.26 10.65 -2.51
CA LEU A 60 2.00 9.42 -2.25
C LEU A 60 1.04 8.24 -2.01
N VAL A 61 0.07 8.37 -1.11
CA VAL A 61 -0.84 7.26 -0.77
C VAL A 61 -1.76 6.87 -1.95
N GLU A 62 -2.16 7.85 -2.76
CA GLU A 62 -2.89 7.60 -4.02
C GLU A 62 -2.02 6.81 -5.00
N ARG A 63 -0.75 7.21 -5.17
CA ARG A 63 0.17 6.55 -6.10
C ARG A 63 0.48 5.10 -5.73
N ILE A 64 0.60 4.80 -4.43
CA ILE A 64 0.86 3.43 -3.95
C ILE A 64 -0.41 2.57 -3.90
N GLY A 65 -1.57 3.12 -4.25
CA GLY A 65 -2.80 2.38 -4.47
C GLY A 65 -3.72 2.28 -3.25
N ALA A 66 -3.59 3.15 -2.25
CA ALA A 66 -4.56 3.20 -1.15
C ALA A 66 -5.89 3.78 -1.66
N ALA A 67 -6.98 3.02 -1.50
CA ALA A 67 -8.32 3.42 -1.95
C ALA A 67 -9.02 4.41 -1.01
N SER A 68 -8.56 4.52 0.24
CA SER A 68 -9.12 5.39 1.27
C SER A 68 -8.02 5.97 2.13
N GLY A 69 -8.32 7.03 2.88
CA GLY A 69 -7.36 7.66 3.80
C GLY A 69 -8.04 8.61 4.78
N GLN A 70 -7.34 8.93 5.87
CA GLN A 70 -7.79 9.86 6.89
C GLN A 70 -6.72 10.91 7.22
N GLY A 71 -7.14 12.16 7.40
CA GLY A 71 -6.23 13.20 7.88
C GLY A 71 -6.86 14.59 7.84
N CYS A 72 -6.23 15.55 8.51
CA CYS A 72 -6.78 16.91 8.64
C CYS A 72 -6.85 17.66 7.30
N LEU A 73 -6.07 17.22 6.30
CA LEU A 73 -6.20 17.69 4.91
C LEU A 73 -7.55 17.29 4.28
N LEU A 74 -8.04 16.10 4.62
CA LEU A 74 -9.27 15.52 4.07
C LEU A 74 -10.51 15.94 4.87
N GLY A 75 -10.31 16.33 6.14
CA GLY A 75 -11.35 16.87 7.00
C GLY A 75 -10.96 16.78 8.47
N ARG A 76 -11.50 17.68 9.29
CA ARG A 76 -11.40 17.57 10.75
C ARG A 76 -12.50 16.65 11.27
N PRO A 77 -12.29 15.96 12.42
CA PRO A 77 -13.38 15.24 13.08
C PRO A 77 -14.59 16.15 13.31
N LEU A 78 -15.77 15.68 12.94
CA LEU A 78 -17.03 16.41 13.04
C LEU A 78 -17.96 15.73 14.05
N GLY A 79 -18.82 16.52 14.70
CA GLY A 79 -19.93 15.97 15.48
C GLY A 79 -20.97 15.30 14.58
N ALA A 80 -21.72 14.32 15.12
CA ALA A 80 -22.65 13.50 14.35
C ALA A 80 -23.68 14.30 13.54
N ILE A 81 -24.24 15.38 14.11
CA ILE A 81 -25.21 16.24 13.41
C ILE A 81 -24.56 16.90 12.18
N THR A 82 -23.38 17.49 12.36
CA THR A 82 -22.65 18.18 11.27
C THR A 82 -22.22 17.21 10.18
N PHE A 83 -21.71 16.04 10.55
CA PHE A 83 -21.30 15.01 9.60
C PHE A 83 -22.48 14.49 8.76
N GLY A 84 -23.63 14.23 9.40
CA GLY A 84 -24.84 13.77 8.70
C GLY A 84 -25.42 14.79 7.70
N GLY A 85 -25.16 16.09 7.92
CA GLY A 85 -25.51 17.14 6.95
C GLY A 85 -24.58 17.15 5.73
N LEU A 86 -23.28 16.95 5.93
CA LEU A 86 -22.28 16.91 4.86
C LEU A 86 -22.47 15.72 3.91
N GLN A 87 -22.80 14.53 4.44
CA GLN A 87 -22.98 13.32 3.63
C GLN A 87 -24.22 13.36 2.71
N ARG A 88 -25.13 14.31 2.92
CA ARG A 88 -26.40 14.42 2.20
C ARG A 88 -26.43 15.57 1.18
N ALA A 89 -25.36 16.36 1.11
CA ALA A 89 -25.19 17.43 0.14
C ALA A 89 -24.56 16.90 -1.14
#